data_AF-A0A8B8YG62-F1
#
_entry.id   AF-A0A8B8YG62-F1
#
_cell.length_a   1.000
_cell.length_b   1.000
_cell.length_c   1.000
_cell.angle_alpha   90.00
_cell.angle_beta   90.00
_cell.angle_gamma   90.00
#
_symmetry.space_group_name_H-M   'P 1'
#
loop_
_entity.id
_entity.type
_entity.pdbx_description
1 polymer ?
#
loop_
_entity_poly.entity_id
_entity_poly.type
_entity_poly.pdbx_seq_one_letter_code
_entity_poly.pdbx_strand_id
1 'polypeptide(L)'
;MALWACSVVPALRLWGLGGARPWTRRPRIAGAGRPISFSAGASSVSGSGGHSPKFLLQDVAELIKTGACQRVVVMVGAGISTPSGVPDFRSPGTGYYSNLQQYKIPYPEAIFELSFFFRDPKPFFTFAKELYPGNYRPNATHYFLRLLHDKGLLLRLYTQNIDGLERASGIPASKLVEAHGSFASATCTVCRRPFPGEDFWADVMVDRVPRCPVCTGVVKPDIVFFGEMLPHRFLLHLADLPAADLLLILGTSLEVEPFASLSEAVRSSVPRLLINRDLVGSLARHPRGRDVVQLGDVVHGVTRLVELLGWTEEMRDLIQRETGKTDGWDKLGE
;
A
#
# COMPACT_ATOMS: atom_id res chain seq x y z
N MET A 1 -11.67 16.17 -32.51
CA MET A 1 -10.31 15.81 -32.98
C MET A 1 -9.32 16.78 -32.35
N ALA A 2 -8.65 16.35 -31.29
CA ALA A 2 -7.48 17.02 -30.74
C ALA A 2 -6.55 15.92 -30.26
N LEU A 3 -5.49 15.70 -31.04
CA LEU A 3 -4.41 14.76 -30.78
C LEU A 3 -3.49 15.38 -29.73
N TRP A 4 -3.22 14.67 -28.63
CA TRP A 4 -2.04 14.92 -27.80
C TRP A 4 -1.18 13.66 -27.84
N ALA A 5 0.02 13.83 -28.40
CA ALA A 5 1.02 12.79 -28.54
C ALA A 5 1.59 12.41 -27.16
N CYS A 6 1.45 11.14 -26.78
CA CYS A 6 2.23 10.56 -25.70
C CYS A 6 3.67 10.36 -26.18
N SER A 7 4.58 11.18 -25.66
CA SER A 7 6.02 10.92 -25.78
C SER A 7 6.38 9.68 -24.97
N VAL A 8 6.73 8.62 -25.68
CA VAL A 8 7.33 7.40 -25.14
C VAL A 8 8.76 7.73 -24.71
N VAL A 9 9.06 7.67 -23.42
CA VAL A 9 10.45 7.67 -22.93
C VAL A 9 10.85 6.20 -22.69
N PRO A 10 11.91 5.68 -23.34
CA PRO A 10 12.37 4.32 -23.09
C PRO A 10 13.12 4.28 -21.76
N ALA A 11 12.72 3.37 -20.87
CA ALA A 11 13.47 3.04 -19.67
C ALA A 11 14.79 2.35 -20.06
N LEU A 12 15.91 3.06 -19.92
CA LEU A 12 17.24 2.48 -20.06
C LEU A 12 17.61 1.68 -18.79
N ARG A 13 17.97 0.42 -19.03
CA ARG A 13 18.67 -0.47 -18.09
C ARG A 13 20.01 0.13 -17.66
N LEU A 14 20.26 0.21 -16.36
CA LEU A 14 21.61 0.39 -15.81
C LEU A 14 21.71 -0.34 -14.46
N TRP A 15 22.20 -1.57 -14.47
CA TRP A 15 22.90 -2.19 -13.34
C TRP A 15 24.25 -2.71 -13.87
N GLY A 16 25.34 -2.30 -13.22
CA GLY A 16 26.69 -2.72 -13.57
C GLY A 16 27.72 -2.28 -12.52
N LEU A 17 28.10 -3.24 -11.66
CA LEU A 17 29.43 -3.43 -11.07
C LEU A 17 30.01 -2.31 -10.17
N GLY A 18 29.73 -2.39 -8.87
CA GLY A 18 30.46 -1.68 -7.82
C GLY A 18 31.75 -2.43 -7.42
N GLY A 19 32.90 -1.97 -7.93
CA GLY A 19 34.23 -2.36 -7.46
C GLY A 19 34.74 -1.39 -6.39
N ALA A 20 35.12 -1.93 -5.23
CA ALA A 20 35.73 -1.19 -4.13
C ALA A 20 37.18 -0.76 -4.45
N ARG A 21 37.60 0.44 -3.99
CA ARG A 21 38.94 0.77 -3.42
C ARG A 21 39.07 2.28 -3.06
N PRO A 22 40.08 2.68 -2.24
CA PRO A 22 39.89 3.60 -1.10
C PRO A 22 40.43 5.01 -1.31
N TRP A 23 39.95 5.94 -0.49
CA TRP A 23 40.38 7.35 -0.45
C TRP A 23 41.77 7.52 0.18
N THR A 24 42.70 8.09 -0.60
CA THR A 24 44.02 8.55 -0.16
C THR A 24 43.99 10.04 0.21
N ARG A 25 44.79 10.39 1.23
CA ARG A 25 44.95 11.74 1.81
C ARG A 25 45.90 12.63 0.99
N ARG A 26 45.70 13.96 1.17
CA ARG A 26 46.67 15.11 1.33
C ARG A 26 46.51 16.23 0.27
N PRO A 27 47.04 17.46 0.48
CA PRO A 27 47.48 18.16 1.71
C PRO A 27 46.94 19.61 1.85
N ARG A 28 47.25 20.21 3.02
CA ARG A 28 47.05 21.62 3.41
C ARG A 28 48.01 22.58 2.69
N ILE A 29 47.54 23.81 2.45
CA ILE A 29 48.39 25.00 2.19
C ILE A 29 48.02 26.09 3.20
N ALA A 30 49.07 26.73 3.74
CA ALA A 30 49.03 27.78 4.74
C ALA A 30 48.98 29.18 4.08
N GLY A 31 48.41 30.16 4.78
CA GLY A 31 48.48 31.58 4.43
C GLY A 31 48.14 32.44 5.64
N ALA A 32 49.08 33.30 6.03
CA ALA A 32 49.11 34.05 7.27
C ALA A 32 48.31 35.36 7.22
N GLY A 33 47.87 35.83 8.41
CA GLY A 33 47.38 37.19 8.64
C GLY A 33 47.01 37.40 10.10
N ARG A 34 47.71 38.29 10.80
CA ARG A 34 47.45 38.82 12.17
C ARG A 34 47.29 40.34 12.04
N PRO A 35 46.87 41.08 13.08
CA PRO A 35 45.81 40.87 14.08
C PRO A 35 44.86 42.11 14.11
N ILE A 36 43.92 42.21 15.05
CA ILE A 36 43.60 43.43 15.85
C ILE A 36 42.37 43.11 16.73
N SER A 37 42.48 43.46 18.01
CA SER A 37 41.47 43.38 19.06
C SER A 37 40.55 44.60 19.00
N PHE A 38 39.24 44.44 19.16
CA PHE A 38 38.39 45.39 19.91
C PHE A 38 37.18 44.66 20.50
N SER A 39 37.02 44.80 21.80
CA SER A 39 35.85 44.42 22.60
C SER A 39 34.74 45.47 22.40
N ALA A 40 33.52 45.02 22.11
CA ALA A 40 32.29 45.77 22.37
C ALA A 40 31.14 44.76 22.54
N GLY A 41 30.44 44.86 23.66
CA GLY A 41 29.28 44.04 23.96
C GLY A 41 28.12 44.33 23.00
N ALA A 42 27.40 43.29 22.61
CA ALA A 42 26.11 43.38 21.97
C ALA A 42 25.18 42.35 22.60
N SER A 43 24.17 42.87 23.27
CA SER A 43 23.02 42.13 23.79
C SER A 43 22.20 41.53 22.65
N SER A 44 21.72 40.31 22.88
CA SER A 44 20.43 39.75 22.44
C SER A 44 19.93 40.05 21.02
N VAL A 45 20.05 39.07 20.13
CA VAL A 45 18.88 38.50 19.44
C VAL A 45 19.11 37.00 19.35
N SER A 46 18.54 36.25 20.29
CA SER A 46 18.35 34.80 20.13
C SER A 46 17.37 34.61 18.98
N GLY A 47 17.91 34.27 17.80
CA GLY A 47 17.12 33.79 16.68
C GLY A 47 16.37 32.54 17.11
N SER A 48 15.09 32.70 17.42
CA SER A 48 14.14 31.62 17.59
C SER A 48 13.97 30.94 16.23
N GLY A 49 14.78 29.90 15.99
CA GLY A 49 14.54 28.95 14.92
C GLY A 49 13.17 28.31 15.16
N GLY A 50 12.13 28.84 14.54
CA GLY A 50 10.76 28.35 14.62
C GLY A 50 10.69 26.92 14.11
N HIS A 51 10.83 25.96 15.02
CA HIS A 51 10.33 24.61 14.78
C HIS A 51 8.82 24.69 14.81
N SER A 52 8.18 24.67 13.64
CA SER A 52 6.76 24.35 13.57
C SER A 52 6.54 23.03 14.32
N PRO A 53 5.55 22.95 15.21
CA PRO A 53 5.31 21.73 15.98
C PRO A 53 5.11 20.56 15.01
N LYS A 54 5.87 19.47 15.23
CA LYS A 54 5.70 18.24 14.45
C LYS A 54 4.32 17.67 14.76
N PHE A 55 3.55 17.42 13.71
CA PHE A 55 2.27 16.74 13.80
C PHE A 55 2.48 15.30 14.32
N LEU A 56 1.69 14.87 15.30
CA LEU A 56 1.76 13.57 15.95
C LEU A 56 0.53 12.72 15.65
N LEU A 57 0.57 11.44 16.02
CA LEU A 57 -0.57 10.52 15.86
C LEU A 57 -1.80 11.04 16.63
N GLN A 58 -1.58 11.66 17.80
CA GLN A 58 -2.62 12.29 18.61
C GLN A 58 -3.33 13.43 17.85
N ASP A 59 -2.60 14.22 17.08
CA ASP A 59 -3.19 15.32 16.31
C ASP A 59 -4.12 14.78 15.20
N VAL A 60 -3.72 13.67 14.54
CA VAL A 60 -4.59 12.99 13.55
C VAL A 60 -5.85 12.43 14.21
N ALA A 61 -5.72 11.80 15.37
CA ALA A 61 -6.87 11.30 16.13
C ALA A 61 -7.83 12.44 16.52
N GLU A 62 -7.28 13.58 16.95
CA GLU A 62 -8.09 14.74 17.33
C GLU A 62 -8.81 15.38 16.13
N LEU A 63 -8.16 15.44 14.96
CA LEU A 63 -8.81 15.90 13.72
C LEU A 63 -10.01 15.03 13.33
N ILE A 64 -9.90 13.71 13.52
CA ILE A 64 -11.01 12.78 13.28
C ILE A 64 -12.12 12.98 14.34
N LYS A 65 -11.77 13.02 15.62
CA LYS A 65 -12.74 13.14 16.73
C LYS A 65 -13.54 14.44 16.69
N THR A 66 -12.89 15.55 16.37
CA THR A 66 -13.53 16.87 16.29
C THR A 66 -14.35 17.07 15.01
N GLY A 67 -14.32 16.08 14.10
CA GLY A 67 -15.00 16.17 12.80
C GLY A 67 -14.33 17.14 11.83
N ALA A 68 -13.08 17.56 12.08
CA ALA A 68 -12.30 18.37 11.15
C ALA A 68 -11.91 17.58 9.88
N CYS A 69 -11.81 16.25 9.99
CA CYS A 69 -11.66 15.33 8.87
C CYS A 69 -12.87 14.38 8.78
N GLN A 70 -13.56 14.37 7.64
CA GLN A 70 -14.76 13.57 7.40
C GLN A 70 -14.71 12.78 6.08
N ARG A 71 -13.67 12.99 5.28
CA ARG A 71 -13.49 12.40 3.95
C ARG A 71 -12.11 11.77 3.88
N VAL A 72 -11.97 10.67 4.62
CA VAL A 72 -10.73 9.94 4.73
C VAL A 72 -10.54 9.07 3.49
N VAL A 73 -9.44 9.27 2.77
CA VAL A 73 -8.97 8.32 1.76
C VAL A 73 -7.93 7.43 2.41
N VAL A 74 -8.01 6.13 2.13
CA VAL A 74 -7.06 5.14 2.65
C VAL A 74 -6.37 4.46 1.48
N MET A 75 -5.05 4.34 1.55
CA MET A 75 -4.22 3.56 0.66
C MET A 75 -3.61 2.39 1.44
N VAL A 76 -3.81 1.16 0.97
CA VAL A 76 -3.28 -0.03 1.62
C VAL A 76 -2.53 -0.94 0.65
N GLY A 77 -1.59 -1.72 1.19
CA GLY A 77 -0.89 -2.78 0.47
C GLY A 77 -0.71 -4.03 1.33
N ALA A 78 0.16 -4.93 0.88
CA ALA A 78 0.22 -6.29 1.41
C ALA A 78 0.56 -6.37 2.91
N GLY A 79 1.21 -5.34 3.45
CA GLY A 79 1.54 -5.25 4.87
C GLY A 79 0.34 -5.29 5.81
N ILE A 80 -0.86 -4.89 5.35
CA ILE A 80 -2.07 -5.00 6.19
C ILE A 80 -2.57 -6.45 6.32
N SER A 81 -2.18 -7.34 5.40
CA SER A 81 -2.64 -8.74 5.33
C SER A 81 -1.64 -9.72 5.95
N THR A 82 -0.41 -9.28 6.28
CA THR A 82 0.58 -10.12 6.98
C THR A 82 0.09 -10.65 8.33
N PRO A 83 -0.64 -9.89 9.18
CA PRO A 83 -1.18 -10.42 10.43
C PRO A 83 -2.32 -11.42 10.21
N SER A 84 -2.91 -11.46 9.02
CA SER A 84 -3.88 -12.47 8.60
C SER A 84 -3.23 -13.77 8.12
N GLY A 85 -1.90 -13.83 8.06
CA GLY A 85 -1.13 -14.97 7.55
C GLY A 85 -0.91 -14.96 6.04
N VAL A 86 -1.35 -13.90 5.33
CA VAL A 86 -1.04 -13.72 3.91
C VAL A 86 0.39 -13.18 3.80
N PRO A 87 1.33 -13.91 3.18
CA PRO A 87 2.68 -13.39 3.02
C PRO A 87 2.65 -12.13 2.15
N ASP A 88 3.46 -11.13 2.50
CA ASP A 88 3.69 -10.02 1.56
C ASP A 88 4.55 -10.50 0.37
N PHE A 89 4.78 -9.63 -0.61
CA PHE A 89 5.60 -10.02 -1.76
C PHE A 89 7.10 -9.96 -1.49
N ARG A 90 7.55 -8.98 -0.69
CA ARG A 90 8.94 -8.48 -0.70
C ARG A 90 9.73 -8.73 0.57
N SER A 91 9.11 -9.08 1.70
CA SER A 91 9.84 -9.27 2.95
C SER A 91 10.87 -10.40 2.80
N PRO A 92 12.14 -10.17 3.17
CA PRO A 92 13.16 -11.20 3.08
C PRO A 92 12.79 -12.43 3.92
N GLY A 93 12.88 -13.63 3.32
CA GLY A 93 12.68 -14.91 4.01
C GLY A 93 11.22 -15.35 4.18
N THR A 94 10.28 -14.42 4.34
CA THR A 94 8.85 -14.73 4.53
C THR A 94 7.97 -14.29 3.36
N GLY A 95 8.43 -13.33 2.57
CA GLY A 95 7.70 -12.80 1.42
C GLY A 95 7.64 -13.81 0.28
N TYR A 96 6.57 -13.75 -0.49
CA TYR A 96 6.25 -14.70 -1.56
C TYR A 96 7.41 -14.91 -2.53
N TYR A 97 8.12 -13.83 -2.90
CA TYR A 97 9.27 -13.88 -3.80
C TYR A 97 10.44 -14.72 -3.28
N SER A 98 10.59 -14.90 -1.98
CA SER A 98 11.61 -15.76 -1.38
C SER A 98 11.31 -17.24 -1.60
N ASN A 99 10.04 -17.61 -1.74
CA ASN A 99 9.58 -19.00 -1.87
C ASN A 99 9.35 -19.44 -3.33
N LEU A 100 9.59 -18.54 -4.28
CA LEU A 100 9.32 -18.78 -5.70
C LEU A 100 10.37 -19.62 -6.43
N GLN A 101 11.50 -19.94 -5.79
CA GLN A 101 12.58 -20.72 -6.42
C GLN A 101 12.10 -22.10 -6.93
N GLN A 102 11.05 -22.66 -6.32
CA GLN A 102 10.47 -23.95 -6.74
C GLN A 102 9.79 -23.92 -8.12
N TYR A 103 9.35 -22.75 -8.60
CA TYR A 103 8.53 -22.63 -9.81
C TYR A 103 9.33 -22.47 -11.11
N LYS A 104 10.67 -22.57 -11.07
CA LYS A 104 11.57 -22.41 -12.24
C LYS A 104 11.28 -21.15 -13.07
N ILE A 105 10.91 -20.06 -12.39
CA ILE A 105 10.65 -18.77 -13.02
C ILE A 105 11.95 -17.97 -13.17
N PRO A 106 12.07 -17.10 -14.19
CA PRO A 106 13.32 -16.38 -14.47
C PRO A 106 13.65 -15.33 -13.39
N TYR A 107 12.62 -14.74 -12.79
CA TYR A 107 12.68 -13.80 -11.67
C TYR A 107 11.28 -13.74 -11.01
N PRO A 108 11.17 -13.32 -9.74
CA PRO A 108 9.93 -13.38 -8.96
C PRO A 108 8.71 -12.72 -9.61
N GLU A 109 8.90 -11.54 -10.20
CA GLU A 109 7.83 -10.73 -10.79
C GLU A 109 7.24 -11.37 -12.05
N ALA A 110 7.95 -12.31 -12.69
CA ALA A 110 7.51 -12.96 -13.92
C ALA A 110 6.17 -13.69 -13.78
N ILE A 111 5.82 -14.16 -12.57
CA ILE A 111 4.50 -14.79 -12.31
C ILE A 111 3.32 -13.84 -12.57
N PHE A 112 3.57 -12.53 -12.49
CA PHE A 112 2.61 -11.46 -12.74
C PHE A 112 2.88 -10.75 -14.07
N GLU A 113 3.67 -11.32 -14.99
CA GLU A 113 3.86 -10.76 -16.34
C GLU A 113 2.98 -11.47 -17.37
N LEU A 114 2.28 -10.70 -18.19
CA LEU A 114 1.35 -11.27 -19.17
C LEU A 114 2.07 -12.15 -20.22
N SER A 115 3.28 -11.75 -20.62
CA SER A 115 4.14 -12.50 -21.55
C SER A 115 4.51 -13.88 -21.00
N PHE A 116 4.90 -13.94 -19.71
CA PHE A 116 5.19 -15.20 -19.02
C PHE A 116 3.93 -16.03 -18.84
N PHE A 117 2.81 -15.42 -18.43
CA PHE A 117 1.53 -16.09 -18.25
C PHE A 117 1.03 -16.80 -19.51
N PHE A 118 1.19 -16.17 -20.68
CA PHE A 118 0.82 -16.80 -21.95
C PHE A 118 1.72 -17.98 -22.32
N ARG A 119 2.98 -17.97 -21.87
CA ARG A 119 3.92 -19.08 -22.09
C ARG A 119 3.66 -20.23 -21.13
N ASP A 120 3.51 -19.94 -19.84
CA ASP A 120 3.20 -20.91 -18.81
C ASP A 120 2.35 -20.28 -17.69
N PRO A 121 1.02 -20.51 -17.69
CA PRO A 121 0.14 -19.95 -16.68
C PRO A 121 0.12 -20.75 -15.38
N LYS A 122 0.73 -21.95 -15.34
CA LYS A 122 0.62 -22.87 -14.20
C LYS A 122 1.16 -22.26 -12.90
N PRO A 123 2.34 -21.62 -12.86
CA PRO A 123 2.85 -21.02 -11.62
C PRO A 123 1.86 -20.03 -11.00
N PHE A 124 1.24 -19.18 -11.82
CA PHE A 124 0.23 -18.24 -11.33
C PHE A 124 -1.00 -18.95 -10.77
N PHE A 125 -1.49 -20.02 -11.40
CA PHE A 125 -2.65 -20.73 -10.87
C PHE A 125 -2.33 -21.52 -9.59
N THR A 126 -1.12 -22.04 -9.46
CA THR A 126 -0.67 -22.62 -8.18
C THR A 126 -0.61 -21.55 -7.08
N PHE A 127 -0.09 -20.37 -7.39
CA PHE A 127 -0.16 -19.21 -6.48
C PHE A 127 -1.60 -18.83 -6.12
N ALA A 128 -2.47 -18.70 -7.12
CA ALA A 128 -3.86 -18.31 -6.91
C ALA A 128 -4.58 -19.26 -5.93
N LYS A 129 -4.27 -20.57 -5.99
CA LYS A 129 -4.80 -21.57 -5.06
C LYS A 129 -4.45 -21.28 -3.60
N GLU A 130 -3.26 -20.75 -3.32
CA GLU A 130 -2.87 -20.35 -1.95
C GLU A 130 -3.77 -19.21 -1.44
N LEU A 131 -4.14 -18.28 -2.32
CA LEU A 131 -5.02 -17.14 -2.03
C LEU A 131 -6.53 -17.45 -2.15
N TYR A 132 -6.92 -18.72 -2.19
CA TYR A 132 -8.32 -19.11 -2.30
C TYR A 132 -9.18 -18.45 -1.18
N PRO A 133 -10.32 -17.82 -1.52
CA PRO A 133 -11.19 -17.20 -0.53
C PRO A 133 -11.57 -18.18 0.58
N GLY A 134 -11.38 -17.75 1.84
CA GLY A 134 -11.66 -18.56 3.03
C GLY A 134 -10.41 -19.13 3.71
N ASN A 135 -9.26 -19.19 3.03
CA ASN A 135 -7.98 -19.57 3.66
C ASN A 135 -7.52 -18.55 4.71
N TYR A 136 -7.89 -17.28 4.53
CA TYR A 136 -7.49 -16.18 5.39
C TYR A 136 -8.71 -15.41 5.90
N ARG A 137 -8.53 -14.71 7.02
CA ARG A 137 -9.56 -13.88 7.64
C ARG A 137 -9.07 -12.45 7.81
N PRO A 138 -9.94 -11.44 7.69
CA PRO A 138 -9.57 -10.07 8.01
C PRO A 138 -9.09 -9.94 9.46
N ASN A 139 -8.14 -9.05 9.70
CA ASN A 139 -7.59 -8.74 11.02
C ASN A 139 -8.04 -7.35 11.50
N ALA A 140 -7.55 -6.91 12.66
CA ALA A 140 -7.91 -5.62 13.28
C ALA A 140 -7.70 -4.42 12.36
N THR A 141 -6.66 -4.40 11.49
CA THR A 141 -6.46 -3.32 10.52
C THR A 141 -7.62 -3.25 9.53
N HIS A 142 -8.10 -4.38 9.00
CA HIS A 142 -9.22 -4.41 8.07
C HIS A 142 -10.53 -3.96 8.73
N TYR A 143 -10.75 -4.38 9.98
CA TYR A 143 -11.94 -3.99 10.73
C TYR A 143 -11.90 -2.54 11.21
N PHE A 144 -10.72 -1.94 11.43
CA PHE A 144 -10.59 -0.50 11.62
C PHE A 144 -11.10 0.27 10.39
N LEU A 145 -10.76 -0.20 9.17
CA LEU A 145 -11.27 0.41 7.94
C LEU A 145 -12.80 0.25 7.81
N ARG A 146 -13.33 -0.90 8.25
CA ARG A 146 -14.77 -1.13 8.34
C ARG A 146 -15.43 -0.18 9.35
N LEU A 147 -14.83 0.02 10.53
CA LEU A 147 -15.35 0.94 11.52
C LEU A 147 -15.32 2.39 11.03
N LEU A 148 -14.26 2.78 10.31
CA LEU A 148 -14.18 4.08 9.63
C LEU A 148 -15.29 4.26 8.60
N HIS A 149 -15.67 3.19 7.89
CA HIS A 149 -16.82 3.18 6.99
C HIS A 149 -18.14 3.32 7.75
N ASP A 150 -18.37 2.50 8.77
CA ASP A 150 -19.61 2.46 9.55
C ASP A 150 -19.87 3.81 10.26
N LYS A 151 -18.80 4.54 10.62
CA LYS A 151 -18.85 5.90 11.16
C LYS A 151 -19.03 7.00 10.11
N GLY A 152 -19.13 6.65 8.82
CA GLY A 152 -19.36 7.59 7.73
C GLY A 152 -18.15 8.42 7.30
N LEU A 153 -16.95 8.08 7.77
CA LEU A 153 -15.72 8.87 7.56
C LEU A 153 -14.92 8.42 6.32
N LEU A 154 -15.05 7.15 5.93
CA LEU A 154 -14.35 6.60 4.77
C LEU A 154 -14.91 7.18 3.46
N LEU A 155 -14.14 8.01 2.77
CA LEU A 155 -14.44 8.44 1.40
C LEU A 155 -14.19 7.28 0.42
N ARG A 156 -12.98 6.72 0.43
CA ARG A 156 -12.58 5.60 -0.42
C ARG A 156 -11.41 4.82 0.17
N LEU A 157 -11.43 3.51 -0.04
CA LEU A 157 -10.31 2.60 0.21
C LEU A 157 -9.70 2.18 -1.13
N TYR A 158 -8.44 2.53 -1.36
CA TYR A 158 -7.60 2.08 -2.45
C TYR A 158 -6.70 0.95 -1.94
N THR A 159 -6.81 -0.24 -2.51
CA THR A 159 -5.97 -1.38 -2.15
C THR A 159 -5.13 -1.86 -3.32
N GLN A 160 -3.88 -2.22 -3.03
CA GLN A 160 -3.00 -2.97 -3.93
C GLN A 160 -3.18 -4.49 -3.80
N ASN A 161 -3.91 -4.93 -2.78
CA ASN A 161 -4.06 -6.34 -2.48
C ASN A 161 -5.07 -6.99 -3.42
N ILE A 162 -4.91 -8.30 -3.58
CA ILE A 162 -5.77 -9.16 -4.38
C ILE A 162 -6.40 -10.27 -3.54
N ASP A 163 -6.12 -10.31 -2.23
CA ASP A 163 -6.60 -11.33 -1.29
C ASP A 163 -8.09 -11.21 -0.97
N GLY A 164 -8.70 -10.04 -1.23
CA GLY A 164 -10.13 -9.79 -1.04
C GLY A 164 -10.55 -9.58 0.42
N LEU A 165 -9.61 -9.42 1.36
CA LEU A 165 -9.90 -9.29 2.78
C LEU A 165 -10.63 -7.98 3.12
N GLU A 166 -10.52 -6.93 2.30
CA GLU A 166 -11.31 -5.70 2.46
C GLU A 166 -12.79 -5.95 2.19
N ARG A 167 -13.12 -6.76 1.17
CA ARG A 167 -14.51 -7.17 0.94
C ARG A 167 -14.99 -8.08 2.06
N ALA A 168 -14.15 -9.01 2.49
CA ALA A 168 -14.48 -9.95 3.56
C ALA A 168 -14.67 -9.27 4.93
N SER A 169 -14.10 -8.08 5.17
CA SER A 169 -14.37 -7.27 6.38
C SER A 169 -15.66 -6.45 6.29
N GLY A 170 -16.34 -6.48 5.13
CA GLY A 170 -17.61 -5.80 4.89
C GLY A 170 -17.48 -4.41 4.28
N ILE A 171 -16.33 -4.04 3.69
CA ILE A 171 -16.25 -2.80 2.90
C ILE A 171 -17.13 -2.96 1.65
N PRO A 172 -18.11 -2.08 1.42
CA PRO A 172 -18.96 -2.18 0.24
C PRO A 172 -18.16 -1.85 -1.03
N ALA A 173 -18.52 -2.50 -2.14
CA ALA A 173 -17.87 -2.28 -3.44
C ALA A 173 -17.90 -0.80 -3.88
N SER A 174 -18.89 -0.01 -3.43
CA SER A 174 -18.96 1.43 -3.68
C SER A 174 -17.84 2.21 -3.01
N LYS A 175 -17.26 1.72 -1.91
CA LYS A 175 -16.15 2.35 -1.18
C LYS A 175 -14.77 1.78 -1.53
N LEU A 176 -14.72 0.66 -2.24
CA LEU A 176 -13.48 -0.05 -2.57
C LEU A 176 -13.02 0.22 -4.01
N VAL A 177 -11.71 0.45 -4.16
CA VAL A 177 -10.97 0.44 -5.42
C VAL A 177 -9.83 -0.56 -5.29
N GLU A 178 -10.01 -1.72 -5.89
CA GLU A 178 -8.96 -2.74 -6.03
C GLU A 178 -8.07 -2.36 -7.22
N ALA A 179 -7.01 -1.60 -6.94
CA ALA A 179 -6.15 -1.02 -7.97
C ALA A 179 -5.44 -2.09 -8.80
N HIS A 180 -5.12 -3.23 -8.20
CA HIS A 180 -4.51 -4.38 -8.87
C HIS A 180 -5.53 -5.47 -9.21
N GLY A 181 -6.82 -5.14 -9.21
CA GLY A 181 -7.87 -6.09 -9.55
C GLY A 181 -8.18 -7.09 -8.42
N SER A 182 -8.91 -8.15 -8.74
CA SER A 182 -9.37 -9.12 -7.73
C SER A 182 -9.66 -10.49 -8.35
N PHE A 183 -9.77 -11.52 -7.51
CA PHE A 183 -10.27 -12.84 -7.91
C PHE A 183 -11.80 -12.92 -8.01
N ALA A 184 -12.54 -11.82 -7.85
CA ALA A 184 -13.99 -11.84 -7.86
C ALA A 184 -14.60 -12.06 -9.25
N SER A 185 -13.83 -11.82 -10.30
CA SER A 185 -14.19 -12.07 -11.69
C SER A 185 -12.97 -12.51 -12.49
N ALA A 186 -13.21 -13.05 -13.67
CA ALA A 186 -12.18 -13.48 -14.60
C ALA A 186 -12.58 -13.18 -16.05
N THR A 187 -11.61 -13.04 -16.93
CA THR A 187 -11.82 -12.74 -18.35
C THR A 187 -11.07 -13.75 -19.22
N CYS A 188 -11.74 -14.28 -20.25
CA CYS A 188 -11.04 -15.08 -21.26
C CYS A 188 -10.02 -14.20 -22.00
N THR A 189 -8.77 -14.67 -22.07
CA THR A 189 -7.69 -13.92 -22.71
C THR A 189 -7.80 -13.84 -24.23
N VAL A 190 -8.66 -14.65 -24.85
CA VAL A 190 -8.88 -14.68 -26.30
C VAL A 190 -10.16 -13.94 -26.69
N CYS A 191 -11.34 -14.45 -26.31
CA CYS A 191 -12.61 -13.86 -26.73
C CYS A 191 -13.13 -12.75 -25.82
N ARG A 192 -12.40 -12.41 -24.73
CA ARG A 192 -12.75 -11.36 -23.75
C ARG A 192 -14.09 -11.58 -23.04
N ARG A 193 -14.66 -12.78 -23.11
CA ARG A 193 -15.87 -13.14 -22.36
C ARG A 193 -15.59 -13.05 -20.85
N PRO A 194 -16.43 -12.35 -20.07
CA PRO A 194 -16.32 -12.31 -18.62
C PRO A 194 -16.89 -13.58 -17.98
N PHE A 195 -16.35 -13.91 -16.82
CA PHE A 195 -16.72 -15.04 -15.96
C PHE A 195 -16.80 -14.55 -14.50
N PRO A 196 -17.77 -15.03 -13.71
CA PRO A 196 -17.72 -14.85 -12.27
C PRO A 196 -16.49 -15.58 -11.70
N GLY A 197 -15.93 -15.06 -10.60
CA GLY A 197 -14.75 -15.65 -9.96
C GLY A 197 -14.96 -17.11 -9.55
N GLU A 198 -16.19 -17.47 -9.17
CA GLU A 198 -16.59 -18.81 -8.78
C GLU A 198 -16.31 -19.87 -9.85
N ASP A 199 -16.46 -19.52 -11.13
CA ASP A 199 -16.35 -20.46 -12.25
C ASP A 199 -14.91 -20.94 -12.49
N PHE A 200 -13.91 -20.09 -12.27
CA PHE A 200 -12.51 -20.48 -12.55
C PHE A 200 -11.89 -21.29 -11.41
N TRP A 201 -12.42 -21.16 -10.18
CA TRP A 201 -11.88 -21.84 -9.01
C TRP A 201 -12.01 -23.36 -9.08
N ALA A 202 -13.07 -23.88 -9.69
CA ALA A 202 -13.28 -25.32 -9.85
C ALA A 202 -12.09 -26.00 -10.55
N ASP A 203 -11.55 -25.36 -11.60
CA ASP A 203 -10.35 -25.84 -12.30
C ASP A 203 -9.08 -25.62 -11.47
N VAL A 204 -8.92 -24.46 -10.85
CA VAL A 204 -7.72 -24.13 -10.04
C VAL A 204 -7.54 -25.08 -8.86
N MET A 205 -8.63 -25.45 -8.17
CA MET A 205 -8.57 -26.32 -6.98
C MET A 205 -8.11 -27.75 -7.31
N VAL A 206 -8.32 -28.21 -8.54
CA VAL A 206 -7.87 -29.52 -9.05
C VAL A 206 -6.61 -29.41 -9.92
N ASP A 207 -5.85 -28.31 -9.76
CA ASP A 207 -4.58 -28.05 -10.45
C ASP A 207 -4.70 -28.03 -11.98
N ARG A 208 -5.86 -27.61 -12.49
CA ARG A 208 -6.14 -27.41 -13.91
C ARG A 208 -6.14 -25.93 -14.26
N VAL A 209 -5.57 -25.59 -15.42
CA VAL A 209 -5.65 -24.24 -15.99
C VAL A 209 -7.07 -23.99 -16.49
N PRO A 210 -7.78 -22.95 -15.99
CA PRO A 210 -9.14 -22.61 -16.42
C PRO A 210 -9.21 -22.29 -17.91
N ARG A 211 -10.20 -22.85 -18.61
CA ARG A 211 -10.37 -22.71 -20.06
C ARG A 211 -11.76 -22.20 -20.40
N CYS A 212 -11.82 -21.30 -21.38
CA CYS A 212 -13.08 -20.75 -21.86
C CYS A 212 -13.88 -21.85 -22.59
N PRO A 213 -15.15 -22.10 -22.22
CA PRO A 213 -15.97 -23.14 -22.85
C PRO A 213 -16.32 -22.83 -24.30
N VAL A 214 -16.11 -21.60 -24.78
CA VAL A 214 -16.43 -21.17 -26.16
C VAL A 214 -15.23 -21.27 -27.09
N CYS A 215 -14.07 -20.75 -26.68
CA CYS A 215 -12.91 -20.59 -27.56
C CYS A 215 -11.65 -21.32 -27.06
N THR A 216 -11.72 -22.03 -25.94
CA THR A 216 -10.60 -22.76 -25.30
C THR A 216 -9.41 -21.90 -24.85
N GLY A 217 -9.51 -20.57 -24.98
CA GLY A 217 -8.55 -19.62 -24.43
C GLY A 217 -8.49 -19.71 -22.90
N VAL A 218 -7.34 -19.38 -22.31
CA VAL A 218 -7.16 -19.37 -20.85
C VAL A 218 -8.10 -18.33 -20.23
N VAL A 219 -8.76 -18.68 -19.14
CA VAL A 219 -9.57 -17.75 -18.34
C VAL A 219 -8.67 -17.22 -17.23
N LYS A 220 -8.33 -15.93 -17.30
CA LYS A 220 -7.43 -15.27 -16.35
C LYS A 220 -8.27 -14.46 -15.36
N PRO A 221 -8.06 -14.59 -14.04
CA PRO A 221 -8.66 -13.69 -13.06
C PRO A 221 -8.41 -12.22 -13.40
N ASP A 222 -9.33 -11.34 -13.03
CA ASP A 222 -9.23 -9.90 -13.30
C ASP A 222 -8.28 -9.22 -12.30
N ILE A 223 -7.10 -9.81 -12.12
CA ILE A 223 -5.93 -9.27 -11.45
C ILE A 223 -5.07 -8.59 -12.50
N VAL A 224 -4.56 -7.41 -12.18
CA VAL A 224 -3.68 -6.64 -13.07
C VAL A 224 -2.29 -7.24 -13.05
N PHE A 225 -1.82 -7.65 -14.22
CA PHE A 225 -0.43 -8.08 -14.43
C PHE A 225 0.43 -6.89 -14.84
N PHE A 226 1.74 -6.99 -14.67
CA PHE A 226 2.68 -6.01 -15.20
C PHE A 226 2.49 -5.86 -16.70
N GLY A 227 2.34 -4.61 -17.14
CA GLY A 227 2.04 -4.23 -18.53
C GLY A 227 0.55 -4.13 -18.85
N GLU A 228 -0.36 -4.54 -17.96
CA GLU A 228 -1.81 -4.31 -18.13
C GLU A 228 -2.24 -2.93 -17.63
N MET A 229 -3.35 -2.42 -18.18
CA MET A 229 -3.98 -1.20 -17.68
C MET A 229 -4.66 -1.48 -16.33
N LEU A 230 -4.60 -0.51 -15.42
CA LEU A 230 -5.38 -0.56 -14.17
C LEU A 230 -6.89 -0.54 -14.46
N PRO A 231 -7.74 -1.04 -13.54
CA PRO A 231 -9.18 -1.06 -13.71
C PRO A 231 -9.74 0.37 -13.83
N HIS A 232 -10.81 0.54 -14.62
CA HIS A 232 -11.43 1.87 -14.82
C HIS A 232 -11.83 2.55 -13.49
N ARG A 233 -12.23 1.78 -12.48
CA ARG A 233 -12.54 2.30 -11.13
C ARG A 233 -11.36 3.02 -10.47
N PHE A 234 -10.12 2.73 -10.87
CA PHE A 234 -8.94 3.45 -10.40
C PHE A 234 -9.01 4.94 -10.73
N LEU A 235 -9.69 5.34 -11.81
CA LEU A 235 -9.86 6.75 -12.21
C LEU A 235 -10.64 7.60 -11.19
N LEU A 236 -11.35 6.97 -10.23
CA LEU A 236 -12.01 7.69 -9.14
C LEU A 236 -11.04 8.54 -8.32
N HIS A 237 -9.74 8.24 -8.34
CA HIS A 237 -8.72 9.00 -7.61
C HIS A 237 -8.68 10.48 -8.04
N LEU A 238 -9.06 10.76 -9.30
CA LEU A 238 -9.12 12.11 -9.84
C LEU A 238 -10.14 13.00 -9.12
N ALA A 239 -11.20 12.41 -8.55
CA ALA A 239 -12.19 13.10 -7.74
C ALA A 239 -11.91 12.94 -6.24
N ASP A 240 -11.54 11.74 -5.81
CA ASP A 240 -11.42 11.42 -4.39
C ASP A 240 -10.23 12.14 -3.72
N LEU A 241 -9.04 12.15 -4.34
CA LEU A 241 -7.84 12.71 -3.71
C LEU A 241 -7.89 14.24 -3.58
N PRO A 242 -8.41 15.00 -4.56
CA PRO A 242 -8.70 16.41 -4.35
C PRO A 242 -9.78 16.67 -3.31
N ALA A 243 -10.74 15.75 -3.10
CA ALA A 243 -11.80 15.92 -2.11
C ALA A 243 -11.36 15.57 -0.67
N ALA A 244 -10.37 14.70 -0.53
CA ALA A 244 -9.89 14.17 0.75
C ALA A 244 -9.44 15.26 1.73
N ASP A 245 -9.75 15.05 3.02
CA ASP A 245 -9.28 15.89 4.12
C ASP A 245 -8.30 15.19 5.06
N LEU A 246 -8.10 13.88 4.87
CA LEU A 246 -7.07 13.06 5.52
C LEU A 246 -6.69 11.90 4.59
N LEU A 247 -5.39 11.62 4.48
CA LEU A 247 -4.87 10.43 3.80
C LEU A 247 -4.25 9.46 4.81
N LEU A 248 -4.74 8.24 4.87
CA LEU A 248 -4.13 7.15 5.61
C LEU A 248 -3.38 6.22 4.65
N ILE A 249 -2.15 5.85 4.98
CA ILE A 249 -1.30 4.96 4.19
C ILE A 249 -0.84 3.83 5.09
N LEU A 250 -1.28 2.60 4.83
CA LEU A 250 -1.06 1.47 5.73
C LEU A 250 -0.40 0.31 5.00
N GLY A 251 0.68 -0.22 5.54
CA GLY A 251 1.25 -1.51 5.09
C GLY A 251 1.64 -1.59 3.62
N THR A 252 2.24 -0.54 3.03
CA THR A 252 2.71 -0.54 1.64
C THR A 252 4.11 0.04 1.53
N SER A 253 4.92 -0.46 0.58
CA SER A 253 6.25 0.10 0.28
C SER A 253 6.19 1.35 -0.61
N LEU A 254 5.03 1.64 -1.24
CA LEU A 254 4.87 2.71 -2.23
C LEU A 254 5.93 2.67 -3.34
N GLU A 255 6.28 1.47 -3.82
CA GLU A 255 7.26 1.29 -4.91
C GLU A 255 6.62 1.08 -6.28
N VAL A 256 5.33 0.74 -6.33
CA VAL A 256 4.62 0.38 -7.58
C VAL A 256 3.77 1.55 -8.05
N GLU A 257 4.08 2.04 -9.25
CA GLU A 257 3.28 3.06 -9.94
C GLU A 257 2.13 2.45 -10.75
N PRO A 258 1.04 3.20 -10.99
CA PRO A 258 0.77 4.59 -10.57
C PRO A 258 0.26 4.74 -9.12
N PHE A 259 0.20 3.64 -8.35
CA PHE A 259 -0.37 3.65 -7.01
C PHE A 259 0.43 4.52 -6.03
N ALA A 260 1.77 4.45 -6.09
CA ALA A 260 2.65 5.22 -5.22
C ALA A 260 2.42 6.74 -5.36
N SER A 261 2.24 7.23 -6.59
CA SER A 261 1.96 8.64 -6.89
C SER A 261 0.65 9.16 -6.28
N LEU A 262 -0.33 8.30 -5.94
CA LEU A 262 -1.56 8.74 -5.28
C LEU A 262 -1.28 9.42 -3.93
N SER A 263 -0.20 9.02 -3.25
CA SER A 263 0.21 9.62 -1.97
C SER A 263 0.53 11.11 -2.09
N GLU A 264 0.82 11.61 -3.30
CA GLU A 264 1.17 12.99 -3.58
C GLU A 264 0.01 13.81 -4.15
N ALA A 265 -1.05 13.14 -4.60
CA ALA A 265 -2.18 13.79 -5.29
C ALA A 265 -3.23 14.42 -4.35
N VAL A 266 -3.12 14.24 -3.03
CA VAL A 266 -3.88 15.05 -2.06
C VAL A 266 -3.30 16.46 -1.95
N ARG A 267 -4.15 17.44 -1.62
CA ARG A 267 -3.73 18.85 -1.44
C ARG A 267 -2.59 18.96 -0.42
N SER A 268 -1.71 19.95 -0.57
CA SER A 268 -0.56 20.16 0.33
C SER A 268 -0.93 20.39 1.79
N SER A 269 -2.15 20.88 2.07
CA SER A 269 -2.67 21.10 3.41
C SER A 269 -3.25 19.87 4.10
N VAL A 270 -3.48 18.78 3.35
CA VAL A 270 -4.08 17.54 3.85
C VAL A 270 -3.03 16.76 4.65
N PRO A 271 -3.29 16.41 5.91
CA PRO A 271 -2.43 15.53 6.67
C PRO A 271 -2.33 14.15 6.02
N ARG A 272 -1.13 13.56 6.05
CA ARG A 272 -0.90 12.19 5.61
C ARG A 272 -0.35 11.39 6.78
N LEU A 273 -1.03 10.31 7.17
CA LEU A 273 -0.56 9.39 8.21
C LEU A 273 -0.07 8.10 7.56
N LEU A 274 1.20 7.77 7.78
CA LEU A 274 1.77 6.47 7.44
C LEU A 274 1.82 5.59 8.69
N ILE A 275 1.19 4.42 8.64
CA ILE A 275 1.39 3.34 9.62
C ILE A 275 2.03 2.18 8.88
N ASN A 276 3.33 1.98 9.08
CA ASN A 276 4.10 1.01 8.32
C ASN A 276 5.36 0.61 9.07
N ARG A 277 5.94 -0.55 8.74
CA ARG A 277 7.21 -0.98 9.32
C ARG A 277 8.34 0.02 9.04
N ASP A 278 8.41 0.47 7.79
CA ASP A 278 9.50 1.28 7.26
C ASP A 278 8.99 2.65 6.77
N LEU A 279 9.84 3.68 6.82
CA LEU A 279 9.56 4.98 6.19
C LEU A 279 9.75 4.86 4.67
N VAL A 280 8.71 5.18 3.90
CA VAL A 280 8.62 4.80 2.48
C VAL A 280 8.10 5.91 1.56
N GLY A 281 8.28 5.71 0.26
CA GLY A 281 7.62 6.48 -0.80
C GLY A 281 7.87 7.98 -0.74
N SER A 282 6.82 8.76 -1.01
CA SER A 282 6.88 10.22 -0.98
C SER A 282 7.03 10.77 0.43
N LEU A 283 6.74 10.00 1.49
CA LEU A 283 6.96 10.42 2.87
C LEU A 283 8.43 10.36 3.26
N ALA A 284 9.20 9.44 2.67
CA ALA A 284 10.66 9.41 2.82
C ALA A 284 11.34 10.47 1.93
N ARG A 285 10.90 10.58 0.68
CA ARG A 285 11.57 11.36 -0.37
C ARG A 285 11.14 12.84 -0.42
N HIS A 286 9.87 13.11 -0.14
CA HIS A 286 9.22 14.42 -0.30
C HIS A 286 8.29 14.73 0.89
N PRO A 287 8.84 14.82 2.12
CA PRO A 287 8.02 15.03 3.32
C PRO A 287 7.31 16.38 3.30
N ARG A 288 6.08 16.40 3.81
CA ARG A 288 5.25 17.60 4.00
C ARG A 288 5.17 17.96 5.49
N GLY A 289 4.86 19.22 5.79
CA GLY A 289 4.77 19.70 7.18
C GLY A 289 3.66 19.06 8.03
N ARG A 290 2.69 18.38 7.41
CA ARG A 290 1.59 17.66 8.08
C ARG A 290 1.65 16.15 7.86
N ASP A 291 2.83 15.62 7.53
CA ASP A 291 3.04 14.17 7.51
C ASP A 291 3.25 13.66 8.93
N VAL A 292 2.56 12.57 9.25
CA VAL A 292 2.73 11.81 10.49
C VAL A 292 3.19 10.41 10.14
N VAL A 293 4.19 9.91 10.87
CA VAL A 293 4.76 8.60 10.63
C VAL A 293 4.71 7.80 11.92
N GLN A 294 3.95 6.72 11.93
CA GLN A 294 3.91 5.71 12.98
C GLN A 294 4.62 4.46 12.47
N LEU A 295 5.90 4.31 12.84
CA LEU A 295 6.68 3.14 12.46
C LEU A 295 6.41 1.95 13.38
N GLY A 296 6.43 0.75 12.81
CA GLY A 296 6.31 -0.51 13.53
C GLY A 296 5.29 -1.47 12.91
N ASP A 297 4.82 -2.40 13.72
CA ASP A 297 3.75 -3.31 13.33
C ASP A 297 2.45 -2.53 13.03
N VAL A 298 1.77 -2.93 11.94
CA VAL A 298 0.59 -2.22 11.46
C VAL A 298 -0.61 -2.38 12.39
N VAL A 299 -0.74 -3.52 13.06
CA VAL A 299 -1.82 -3.78 14.00
C VAL A 299 -1.60 -2.92 15.23
N HIS A 300 -0.40 -2.93 15.80
CA HIS A 300 -0.08 -2.07 16.95
C HIS A 300 -0.31 -0.58 16.65
N GLY A 301 0.12 -0.09 15.48
CA GLY A 301 -0.10 1.30 15.08
C GLY A 301 -1.59 1.66 14.92
N VAL A 302 -2.38 0.74 14.36
CA VAL A 302 -3.85 0.91 14.26
C VAL A 302 -4.52 0.86 15.63
N THR A 303 -4.13 -0.08 16.49
CA THR A 303 -4.61 -0.18 17.88
C THR A 303 -4.38 1.12 18.63
N ARG A 304 -3.17 1.70 18.49
CA ARG A 304 -2.85 2.98 19.11
C ARG A 304 -3.73 4.13 18.59
N LEU A 305 -4.00 4.16 17.29
CA LEU A 305 -4.92 5.16 16.72
C LEU A 305 -6.35 4.97 17.26
N VAL A 306 -6.83 3.72 17.33
CA VAL A 306 -8.15 3.38 17.89
C VAL A 306 -8.29 3.80 19.36
N GLU A 307 -7.27 3.58 20.17
CA GLU A 307 -7.22 4.04 21.56
C GLU A 307 -7.36 5.57 21.66
N LEU A 308 -6.58 6.30 20.84
CA LEU A 308 -6.60 7.77 20.81
C LEU A 308 -7.95 8.32 20.31
N LEU A 309 -8.62 7.58 19.44
CA LEU A 309 -9.97 7.88 18.96
C LEU A 309 -11.06 7.57 20.00
N GLY A 310 -10.75 6.79 21.04
CA GLY A 310 -11.73 6.28 21.99
C GLY A 310 -12.66 5.23 21.38
N TRP A 311 -12.21 4.51 20.35
CA TRP A 311 -13.02 3.53 19.61
C TRP A 311 -12.76 2.08 20.03
N THR A 312 -11.98 1.85 21.09
CA THR A 312 -11.54 0.53 21.55
C THR A 312 -12.68 -0.46 21.73
N GLU A 313 -13.74 -0.08 22.46
CA GLU A 313 -14.87 -0.96 22.72
C GLU A 313 -15.67 -1.27 21.44
N GLU A 314 -15.94 -0.27 20.60
CA GLU A 314 -16.63 -0.47 19.32
C GLU A 314 -15.84 -1.40 18.38
N MET A 315 -14.51 -1.30 18.43
CA MET A 315 -13.60 -2.11 17.65
C MET A 315 -13.60 -3.57 18.16
N ARG A 316 -13.55 -3.77 19.48
CA ARG A 316 -13.67 -5.10 20.11
C ARG A 316 -15.01 -5.76 19.75
N ASP A 317 -16.11 -5.02 19.89
CA ASP A 317 -17.46 -5.51 19.55
C ASP A 317 -17.58 -5.89 18.08
N LEU A 318 -17.04 -5.07 17.16
CA LEU A 318 -17.04 -5.38 15.73
C LEU A 318 -16.28 -6.66 15.42
N ILE A 319 -15.06 -6.82 15.94
CA ILE A 319 -14.27 -8.05 15.73
C ILE A 319 -15.00 -9.26 16.32
N GLN A 320 -15.57 -9.13 17.51
CA GLN A 320 -16.28 -10.22 18.16
C GLN A 320 -17.51 -10.66 17.34
N ARG A 321 -18.29 -9.72 16.81
CA ARG A 321 -19.44 -10.04 15.95
C ARG A 321 -19.03 -10.74 14.65
N GLU A 322 -17.96 -10.28 14.02
CA GLU A 322 -17.54 -10.78 12.70
C GLU A 322 -16.74 -12.09 12.78
N THR A 323 -16.04 -12.33 13.90
CA THR A 323 -15.13 -13.49 14.04
C THR A 323 -15.56 -14.51 15.10
N GLY A 324 -16.52 -14.16 15.97
CA GLY A 324 -16.92 -14.96 17.12
C GLY A 324 -15.88 -15.05 18.24
N LYS A 325 -14.77 -14.29 18.17
CA LYS A 325 -13.67 -14.31 19.14
C LYS A 325 -13.66 -13.03 19.98
N THR A 326 -13.66 -13.17 21.30
CA THR A 326 -13.43 -12.07 22.27
C THR A 326 -11.96 -11.64 22.32
N ASP A 327 -11.04 -12.59 22.16
CA ASP A 327 -9.62 -12.40 22.51
C ASP A 327 -8.78 -11.79 21.38
N GLY A 328 -9.40 -11.42 20.26
CA GLY A 328 -8.70 -10.94 19.07
C GLY A 328 -8.11 -9.55 19.24
N TRP A 329 -8.64 -8.74 20.17
CA TRP A 329 -8.17 -7.38 20.44
C TRP A 329 -7.16 -7.31 21.59
N ASP A 330 -7.43 -8.02 22.70
CA ASP A 330 -6.62 -7.92 23.92
C ASP A 330 -5.22 -8.57 23.78
N LYS A 331 -5.01 -9.43 22.78
CA LYS A 331 -3.69 -10.00 22.43
C LYS A 331 -2.85 -9.12 21.50
N LEU A 332 -3.34 -7.94 21.10
CA LEU A 332 -2.67 -7.04 20.16
C LEU A 332 -1.89 -5.90 20.84
N GLY A 333 -1.93 -5.84 22.18
CA GLY A 333 -1.30 -4.81 23.01
C GLY A 333 -0.08 -5.26 23.82
N GLU A 334 0.34 -6.53 23.69
CA GLU A 334 1.59 -7.08 24.26
C GLU A 334 2.70 -7.14 23.21
#